data_AF-A0A2E1UZH5-F1
#
_entry.id   AF-A0A2E1UZH5-F1
#
_cell.length_a   1.000
_cell.length_b   1.000
_cell.length_c   1.000
_cell.angle_alpha   90.00
_cell.angle_beta   90.00
_cell.angle_gamma   90.00
#
_symmetry.space_group_name_H-M   'P 1'
#
loop_
_entity.id
_entity.type
_entity.pdbx_description
1 polymer ?
#
loop_
_entity_poly.entity_id
_entity_poly.type
_entity_poly.pdbx_seq_one_letter_code
_entity_poly.pdbx_strand_id
1 'polypeptide(L)'
;MPRYILENGVRRQMTDAEETARDAEETAWANGALDRAMDTLRTNRDRIIAETDYLALSDVTMSDAWKTYRQSLRDITSGVDTVEKAENVTWPTKPS
;
A
#
# COMPACT_ATOMS: atom_id res chain seq x y z
N MET A 1 14.74 24.97 -14.13
CA MET A 1 14.97 26.10 -13.19
C MET A 1 15.86 25.59 -12.08
N PRO A 2 16.87 26.35 -11.63
CA PRO A 2 17.78 25.90 -10.58
C PRO A 2 17.05 25.69 -9.25
N ARG A 3 17.28 24.54 -8.60
CA ARG A 3 16.72 24.22 -7.27
C ARG A 3 17.61 24.79 -6.17
N TYR A 4 17.03 25.03 -5.01
CA TYR A 4 17.72 25.62 -3.86
C TYR A 4 17.54 24.76 -2.62
N ILE A 5 18.57 24.70 -1.79
CA ILE A 5 18.52 24.10 -0.46
C ILE A 5 18.84 25.13 0.62
N LEU A 6 18.45 24.80 1.85
CA LEU A 6 18.86 25.50 3.06
C LEU A 6 20.01 24.73 3.68
N GLU A 7 21.20 25.33 3.68
CA GLU A 7 22.39 24.80 4.33
C GLU A 7 22.78 25.75 5.46
N ASN A 8 22.72 25.29 6.71
CA ASN A 8 23.03 26.09 7.90
C ASN A 8 22.26 27.44 7.97
N GLY A 9 20.99 27.44 7.56
CA GLY A 9 20.15 28.64 7.56
C GLY A 9 20.41 29.61 6.39
N VAL A 10 21.35 29.31 5.50
CA VAL A 10 21.60 30.08 4.29
C VAL A 10 21.01 29.34 3.08
N ARG A 11 20.25 30.07 2.25
CA ARG A 11 19.72 29.52 1.00
C ARG A 11 20.83 29.55 -0.06
N ARG A 12 21.17 28.38 -0.59
CA ARG A 12 22.11 28.25 -1.72
C ARG A 12 21.51 27.44 -2.86
N GLN A 13 22.02 27.65 -4.06
CA GLN A 13 21.67 26.84 -5.22
C GLN A 13 22.22 25.41 -5.03
N MET A 14 21.47 24.42 -5.50
CA MET A 14 21.98 23.05 -5.63
C MET A 14 23.11 23.01 -6.68
N THR A 15 24.11 22.17 -6.43
CA THR A 15 25.11 21.80 -7.42
C THR A 15 24.52 20.80 -8.41
N ASP A 16 25.12 20.65 -9.61
CA ASP A 16 24.67 19.69 -10.62
C ASP A 16 24.61 18.26 -10.09
N ALA A 17 25.55 17.88 -9.22
CA ALA A 17 25.58 16.58 -8.56
C ALA A 17 24.41 16.39 -7.59
N GLU A 18 24.02 17.43 -6.84
CA GLU A 18 22.87 17.39 -5.94
C GLU A 18 21.55 17.36 -6.71
N GLU A 19 21.40 18.14 -7.78
CA GLU A 19 20.21 18.08 -8.64
C GLU A 19 20.06 16.69 -9.25
N THR A 20 21.16 16.10 -9.75
CA THR A 20 21.16 14.72 -10.28
C THR A 20 20.77 13.70 -9.22
N ALA A 21 21.28 13.82 -7.99
CA ALA A 21 20.92 12.94 -6.88
C ALA A 21 19.43 13.07 -6.50
N ARG A 22 18.90 14.29 -6.50
CA ARG A 22 17.48 14.57 -6.25
C ARG A 22 16.58 14.00 -7.33
N ASP A 23 16.98 14.10 -8.60
CA ASP A 23 16.25 13.50 -9.71
C ASP A 23 16.24 11.98 -9.65
N ALA A 24 17.36 11.37 -9.25
CA ALA A 24 17.44 9.94 -9.02
C ALA A 24 16.52 9.50 -7.86
N GLU A 25 16.48 10.26 -6.76
CA GLU A 25 15.58 10.01 -5.64
C GLU A 25 14.11 10.15 -6.04
N GLU A 26 13.73 11.23 -6.74
CA GLU A 26 12.37 11.47 -7.21
C GLU A 26 11.92 10.39 -8.20
N THR A 27 12.82 9.96 -9.09
CA THR A 27 12.57 8.85 -10.02
C THR A 27 12.41 7.52 -9.27
N ALA A 28 13.28 7.22 -8.31
CA ALA A 28 13.15 6.01 -7.49
C ALA A 28 11.86 6.03 -6.67
N TRP A 29 11.48 7.18 -6.12
CA TRP A 29 10.21 7.37 -5.43
C TRP A 29 9.04 7.09 -6.36
N ALA A 30 9.01 7.70 -7.54
CA ALA A 30 7.94 7.50 -8.53
C ALA A 30 7.84 6.03 -8.96
N ASN A 31 8.97 5.38 -9.23
CA ASN A 31 9.02 3.98 -9.63
C ASN A 31 8.53 3.04 -8.52
N GLY A 32 8.79 3.36 -7.25
CA GLY A 32 8.31 2.59 -6.09
C GLY A 32 6.86 2.88 -5.67
N ALA A 33 6.09 3.65 -6.43
CA ALA A 33 4.73 4.03 -6.05
C ALA A 33 3.78 2.82 -5.94
N LEU A 34 3.87 1.88 -6.88
CA LEU A 34 3.04 0.66 -6.86
C LEU A 34 3.35 -0.21 -5.63
N ASP A 35 4.63 -0.39 -5.30
CA ASP A 35 5.02 -1.21 -4.15
C ASP A 35 4.47 -0.66 -2.83
N ARG A 36 4.54 0.67 -2.64
CA ARG A 36 3.95 1.34 -1.47
C ARG A 36 2.43 1.23 -1.43
N ALA A 37 1.76 1.36 -2.57
CA ALA A 37 0.31 1.19 -2.66
C ALA A 37 -0.11 -0.26 -2.32
N MET A 38 0.64 -1.24 -2.83
CA MET A 38 0.43 -2.65 -2.55
C MET A 38 0.68 -3.01 -1.08
N ASP A 39 1.69 -2.41 -0.45
CA ASP A 39 1.98 -2.60 0.98
C ASP A 39 0.82 -2.09 1.86
N THR A 40 0.29 -0.91 1.52
CA THR A 40 -0.89 -0.34 2.18
C THR A 40 -2.12 -1.23 2.01
N LEU A 41 -2.37 -1.74 0.80
CA LEU A 41 -3.46 -2.66 0.51
C LEU A 41 -3.36 -3.96 1.34
N ARG A 42 -2.17 -4.57 1.37
CA ARG A 42 -1.91 -5.80 2.13
C ARG A 42 -2.07 -5.58 3.63
N THR A 43 -1.56 -4.47 4.17
CA THR A 43 -1.70 -4.10 5.58
C THR A 43 -3.17 -3.98 5.97
N ASN A 44 -3.98 -3.29 5.15
CA ASN A 44 -5.41 -3.16 5.40
C ASN A 44 -6.15 -4.51 5.32
N ARG A 45 -5.82 -5.34 4.34
CA ARG A 45 -6.37 -6.69 4.19
C ARG A 45 -6.07 -7.54 5.42
N ASP A 46 -4.81 -7.54 5.87
CA ASP A 46 -4.36 -8.37 6.97
C ASP A 46 -5.01 -7.94 8.29
N ARG A 47 -5.22 -6.63 8.51
CA ARG A 47 -6.01 -6.11 9.62
C ARG A 47 -7.44 -6.69 9.63
N ILE A 48 -8.13 -6.68 8.48
CA ILE A 48 -9.52 -7.16 8.39
C ILE A 48 -9.60 -8.70 8.55
N ILE A 49 -8.62 -9.44 8.04
CA ILE A 49 -8.53 -10.89 8.26
C ILE A 49 -8.30 -11.19 9.75
N ALA A 50 -7.44 -10.42 10.42
CA ALA A 50 -7.18 -10.58 11.85
C ALA A 50 -8.43 -10.30 12.71
N GLU A 51 -9.24 -9.29 12.36
CA GLU A 51 -10.52 -9.01 13.04
C GLU A 51 -11.50 -10.17 13.02
N THR A 52 -11.36 -11.11 12.09
CA THR A 52 -12.25 -12.27 11.94
C THR A 52 -11.57 -13.59 12.30
N ASP A 53 -10.38 -13.54 12.89
CA ASP A 53 -9.56 -14.74 13.13
C ASP A 53 -10.14 -15.66 14.20
N TYR A 54 -10.89 -15.10 15.16
CA TYR A 54 -11.61 -15.87 16.17
C TYR A 54 -12.64 -16.85 15.58
N LEU A 55 -13.10 -16.63 14.34
CA LEU A 55 -14.01 -17.56 13.65
C LEU A 55 -13.31 -18.83 13.16
N ALA A 56 -11.98 -18.86 13.15
CA ALA A 56 -11.17 -20.00 12.72
C ALA A 56 -10.67 -20.87 13.88
N LEU A 57 -11.12 -20.62 15.11
CA LEU A 57 -10.82 -21.44 16.28
C LEU A 57 -11.53 -22.80 16.20
N SER A 58 -10.97 -23.81 16.89
CA SER A 58 -11.48 -25.20 16.83
C SER A 58 -12.88 -25.39 17.40
N ASP A 59 -13.33 -24.46 18.24
CA ASP A 59 -14.66 -24.44 18.86
C ASP A 59 -15.73 -23.75 17.99
N VAL A 60 -15.34 -23.13 16.87
CA VAL A 60 -16.23 -22.43 15.94
C VAL A 60 -16.31 -23.17 14.62
N THR A 61 -17.54 -23.54 14.21
CA THR A 61 -17.80 -23.95 12.82
C THR A 61 -18.09 -22.72 11.98
N MET A 62 -17.07 -22.23 11.27
CA MET A 62 -17.21 -21.07 10.39
C MET A 62 -18.25 -21.32 9.28
N SER A 63 -19.20 -20.40 9.12
CA SER A 63 -20.20 -20.48 8.05
C SER A 63 -19.57 -20.33 6.67
N ASP A 64 -20.25 -20.80 5.63
CA ASP A 64 -19.75 -20.68 4.26
C ASP A 64 -19.65 -19.21 3.80
N ALA A 65 -20.55 -18.34 4.27
CA ALA A 65 -20.46 -16.90 4.01
C ALA A 65 -19.17 -16.28 4.56
N TRP A 66 -18.75 -16.69 5.77
CA TRP A 66 -17.49 -16.25 6.37
C TRP A 66 -16.26 -16.82 5.65
N LYS A 67 -16.33 -18.08 5.18
CA LYS A 67 -15.27 -18.68 4.33
C LYS A 67 -15.12 -17.89 3.04
N THR A 68 -16.21 -17.62 2.34
CA THR A 68 -16.21 -16.82 1.10
C THR A 68 -15.66 -15.41 1.34
N TYR A 69 -16.12 -14.73 2.39
CA TYR A 69 -15.64 -13.40 2.74
C TYR A 69 -14.12 -13.36 2.98
N ARG A 70 -13.59 -14.27 3.80
CA ARG A 70 -12.14 -14.36 4.08
C ARG A 70 -11.33 -14.72 2.84
N GLN A 71 -11.88 -15.55 1.95
CA GLN A 71 -11.24 -15.85 0.67
C GLN A 71 -11.20 -14.63 -0.24
N SER A 72 -12.31 -13.91 -0.40
CA SER A 72 -12.36 -12.67 -1.19
C SER A 72 -11.40 -11.60 -0.68
N LEU A 73 -11.20 -11.49 0.64
CA LEU A 73 -10.17 -10.60 1.21
C LEU A 73 -8.76 -11.02 0.77
N ARG A 74 -8.43 -12.31 0.80
CA ARG A 74 -7.13 -12.82 0.35
C ARG A 74 -6.89 -12.54 -1.13
N ASP A 75 -7.94 -12.65 -1.92
CA ASP A 75 -7.89 -12.50 -3.37
C ASP A 75 -7.87 -11.03 -3.83
N ILE A 76 -8.07 -10.05 -2.94
CA ILE A 76 -8.18 -8.61 -3.27
C ILE A 76 -6.93 -8.04 -3.97
N THR A 77 -5.77 -8.68 -3.80
CA THR A 77 -4.51 -8.27 -4.44
C THR A 77 -4.34 -8.84 -5.85
N SER A 78 -5.25 -9.71 -6.29
CA SER A 78 -5.15 -10.37 -7.60
C SER A 78 -5.42 -9.37 -8.72
N GLY A 79 -4.50 -9.28 -9.68
CA GLY A 79 -4.65 -8.39 -10.85
C GLY A 79 -4.46 -6.90 -10.56
N VAL A 80 -3.93 -6.55 -9.38
CA VAL A 80 -3.55 -5.18 -9.02
C VAL A 80 -2.14 -4.89 -9.56
N ASP A 81 -2.09 -4.22 -10.72
CA ASP A 81 -0.86 -3.88 -11.45
C ASP A 81 -0.66 -2.36 -11.57
N THR A 82 -1.56 -1.54 -11.02
CA THR A 82 -1.45 -0.09 -10.98
C THR A 82 -1.78 0.47 -9.59
N VAL A 83 -1.25 1.66 -9.30
CA VAL A 83 -1.56 2.41 -8.06
C VAL A 83 -3.06 2.68 -7.97
N GLU A 84 -3.69 3.11 -9.06
CA GLU A 84 -5.13 3.37 -9.12
C GLU A 84 -5.96 2.13 -8.76
N LYS A 85 -5.58 0.94 -9.27
CA LYS A 85 -6.26 -0.30 -8.91
C LYS A 85 -6.07 -0.65 -7.44
N ALA A 86 -4.88 -0.42 -6.88
CA ALA A 86 -4.60 -0.69 -5.47
C ALA A 86 -5.40 0.21 -4.53
N GLU A 87 -5.57 1.49 -4.88
CA GLU A 87 -6.31 2.47 -4.11
C GLU A 87 -7.83 2.30 -4.23
N ASN A 88 -8.32 1.78 -5.37
CA ASN A 88 -9.74 1.64 -5.67
C ASN A 88 -10.25 0.18 -5.65
N VAL A 89 -9.57 -0.72 -4.94
CA VAL A 89 -10.07 -2.08 -4.77
C VAL A 89 -11.47 -2.07 -4.12
N THR A 90 -12.33 -2.98 -4.56
CA THR A 90 -13.63 -3.18 -3.93
C THR A 90 -13.50 -4.18 -2.79
N TRP A 91 -13.77 -3.73 -1.57
CA TRP A 91 -13.75 -4.60 -0.38
C TRP A 91 -15.01 -5.47 -0.33
N PRO A 92 -14.89 -6.77 0.00
CA PRO A 92 -16.06 -7.62 0.19
C PRO A 92 -16.92 -7.11 1.36
N THR A 93 -18.23 -7.31 1.27
CA THR A 93 -19.15 -6.93 2.36
C THR A 93 -19.09 -7.98 3.46
N LYS A 94 -18.93 -7.51 4.70
CA LYS A 94 -18.86 -8.38 5.88
C LYS A 94 -20.20 -9.10 6.10
N PRO A 95 -20.22 -10.43 6.27
CA PRO A 95 -21.43 -11.17 6.61
C PRO A 95 -21.98 -10.77 7.99
N SER A 96 -23.30 -10.91 8.16
CA SER A 96 -24.00 -10.76 9.45
C SER A 96 -23.87 -11.98 10.33
#